data_AF-A0A7M2WR54-F1
#
_entry.id   AF-A0A7M2WR54-F1
#
_cell.length_a   1.000
_cell.length_b   1.000
_cell.length_c   1.000
_cell.angle_alpha   90.00
_cell.angle_beta   90.00
_cell.angle_gamma   90.00
#
_symmetry.space_group_name_H-M   'P 1'
#
loop_
_entity.id
_entity.type
_entity.pdbx_description
1 polymer ?
#
loop_
_entity_poly.entity_id
_entity_poly.type
_entity_poly.pdbx_seq_one_letter_code
_entity_poly.pdbx_strand_id
1 'polypeptide(L)'
;MGQINIANSKGRDATVSTLSVRKAKKVRWCDAQQRQAAGIRVLKASLEKDAAALTKQAGGIEKVADLIIAADPELDIENFGRFLKETSNVFINPEGKVVNKVRQFEVVRNPDGSEKERRPRKVSTSNTAVEGQPVKWTGKLMKKSDVYNKFVFSSKQQIGHINGLTYDFLYGMAKELEEKQSLMLLGSGPKGTGPLVFQRGGQNYRGFLEGRTDGNKYCLLLHLSNLELKAPPRPPEAPAEAAKPAALVAAPASTPKPEPATAVTPAVKPPAEPATPSADVADAKAAKPKRAPRKKKDA
;
A
#
# COMPACT_ATOMS: atom_id res chain seq x y z
N MET A 1 -6.55 -5.16 -17.00
CA MET A 1 -6.71 -4.16 -15.93
C MET A 1 -7.52 -4.80 -14.80
N GLY A 2 -7.38 -4.38 -13.54
CA GLY A 2 -8.23 -4.93 -12.47
C GLY A 2 -9.65 -4.37 -12.52
N GLN A 3 -10.60 -5.06 -11.90
CA GLN A 3 -11.96 -4.58 -11.69
C GLN A 3 -12.39 -4.81 -10.24
N ILE A 4 -13.34 -4.00 -9.78
CA ILE A 4 -14.04 -4.13 -8.50
C ILE A 4 -15.51 -3.76 -8.71
N ASN A 5 -16.44 -4.54 -8.17
CA ASN A 5 -17.82 -4.11 -8.00
C ASN A 5 -17.93 -3.46 -6.62
N ILE A 6 -18.34 -2.20 -6.54
CA ILE A 6 -18.37 -1.42 -5.30
C ILE A 6 -19.70 -0.67 -5.15
N ALA A 7 -20.27 -0.73 -3.95
CA ALA A 7 -21.47 0.03 -3.58
C ALA A 7 -21.11 1.34 -2.87
N ASN A 8 -21.94 2.37 -3.04
CA ASN A 8 -21.85 3.63 -2.30
C ASN A 8 -22.69 3.61 -0.99
N SER A 9 -22.66 4.72 -0.26
CA SER A 9 -23.46 4.97 0.95
C SER A 9 -24.97 4.75 0.79
N LYS A 10 -25.50 4.87 -0.43
CA LYS A 10 -26.93 4.68 -0.78
C LYS A 10 -27.24 3.26 -1.28
N GLY A 11 -26.29 2.33 -1.20
CA GLY A 11 -26.47 0.94 -1.63
C GLY A 11 -26.49 0.73 -3.15
N ARG A 12 -26.35 1.78 -3.97
CA ARG A 12 -26.17 1.65 -5.42
C ARG A 12 -24.76 1.17 -5.72
N ASP A 13 -24.59 0.23 -6.63
CA ASP A 13 -23.31 -0.34 -7.02
C ASP A 13 -22.91 -0.08 -8.47
N ALA A 14 -21.62 -0.29 -8.75
CA ALA A 14 -21.04 -0.21 -10.09
C ALA A 14 -19.75 -1.04 -10.17
N THR A 15 -19.58 -1.75 -11.28
CA THR A 15 -18.28 -2.34 -11.67
C THR A 15 -17.39 -1.26 -12.26
N VAL A 16 -16.21 -1.08 -11.66
CA VAL A 16 -15.26 -0.01 -11.98
C VAL A 16 -13.82 -0.56 -12.04
N SER A 17 -12.91 0.19 -12.65
CA SER A 17 -11.53 -0.26 -12.85
C SER A 17 -10.69 -0.12 -11.58
N THR A 18 -9.72 -1.02 -11.40
CA THR A 18 -8.68 -0.90 -10.37
C THR A 18 -7.28 -0.91 -10.96
N LEU A 19 -6.47 0.04 -10.47
CA LEU A 19 -5.10 0.27 -10.88
C LEU A 19 -4.17 0.15 -9.67
N SER A 20 -3.13 -0.68 -9.77
CA SER A 20 -2.12 -0.79 -8.69
C SER A 20 -1.26 0.47 -8.66
N VAL A 21 -1.31 1.22 -7.56
CA VAL A 21 -0.49 2.43 -7.38
C VAL A 21 0.91 2.02 -6.95
N ARG A 22 1.89 2.20 -7.84
CA ARG A 22 3.31 1.96 -7.53
C ARG A 22 4.09 3.25 -7.70
N LYS A 23 4.96 3.55 -6.73
CA LYS A 23 5.93 4.64 -6.87
C LYS A 23 6.99 4.22 -7.89
N ALA A 24 7.23 5.05 -8.90
CA ALA A 24 8.31 4.81 -9.86
C ALA A 24 9.66 4.70 -9.12
N LYS A 25 10.53 3.78 -9.54
CA LYS A 25 11.89 3.70 -9.02
C LYS A 25 12.64 4.96 -9.46
N LYS A 26 13.07 5.79 -8.50
CA LYS A 26 13.87 7.00 -8.75
C LYS A 26 15.35 6.70 -8.99
N VAL A 27 15.79 5.48 -8.70
CA VAL A 27 17.17 5.02 -8.86
C VAL A 27 17.21 3.78 -9.73
N ARG A 28 18.22 3.69 -10.59
CA ARG A 28 18.57 2.50 -11.36
C ARG A 28 19.98 2.06 -10.99
N TRP A 29 20.22 0.75 -11.00
CA TRP A 29 21.56 0.20 -10.87
C TRP A 29 22.23 0.20 -12.24
N CYS A 30 23.46 0.68 -12.31
CA CYS A 30 24.28 0.71 -13.52
C CYS A 30 25.62 0.02 -13.27
N ASP A 31 26.23 -0.51 -14.33
CA ASP A 31 27.63 -0.93 -14.30
C ASP A 31 28.60 0.26 -14.50
N ALA A 32 29.90 -0.02 -14.52
CA ALA A 32 30.94 0.99 -14.74
C ALA A 32 30.78 1.72 -16.09
N GLN A 33 30.17 1.08 -17.08
CA GLN A 33 29.89 1.61 -18.41
C GLN A 33 28.49 2.26 -18.53
N GLN A 34 27.84 2.58 -17.39
CA GLN A 34 26.50 3.18 -17.30
C GLN A 34 25.34 2.34 -17.89
N ARG A 35 25.57 1.06 -18.23
CA ARG A 35 24.55 0.15 -18.75
C ARG A 35 23.67 -0.36 -17.60
N GLN A 36 22.41 -0.68 -17.89
CA GLN A 36 21.45 -1.14 -16.87
C GLN A 36 21.90 -2.48 -16.27
N ALA A 37 22.24 -2.49 -14.99
CA ALA A 37 22.52 -3.72 -14.26
C ALA A 37 21.23 -4.51 -13.98
N ALA A 38 21.28 -5.83 -14.11
CA ALA A 38 20.16 -6.73 -13.87
C ALA A 38 20.61 -7.96 -13.07
N GLY A 39 19.74 -8.47 -12.20
CA GLY A 39 19.99 -9.74 -11.52
C GLY A 39 19.79 -10.91 -12.48
N ILE A 40 20.83 -11.71 -12.68
CA ILE A 40 20.80 -12.92 -13.51
C ILE A 40 20.92 -14.13 -12.58
N ARG A 41 20.14 -15.19 -12.84
CA ARG A 41 20.31 -16.48 -12.18
C ARG A 41 21.20 -17.37 -13.04
N VAL A 42 22.14 -18.04 -12.40
CA VAL A 42 23.20 -18.82 -13.02
C VAL A 42 23.14 -20.23 -12.46
N LEU A 43 23.32 -21.25 -13.30
CA LEU A 43 23.45 -22.63 -12.83
C LEU A 43 24.85 -22.83 -12.22
N LYS A 44 24.91 -23.13 -10.92
CA LYS A 44 26.15 -23.39 -10.18
C LYS A 44 26.52 -24.88 -10.14
N ALA A 45 25.54 -25.77 -9.98
CA ALA A 45 25.74 -27.21 -9.91
C ALA A 45 24.42 -27.92 -10.29
N SER A 46 24.52 -29.16 -10.78
CA SER A 46 23.39 -30.08 -10.92
C SER A 46 23.10 -30.77 -9.58
N LEU A 47 21.98 -31.52 -9.47
CA LEU A 47 21.66 -32.32 -8.28
C LEU A 47 22.68 -33.45 -8.02
N GLU A 48 23.39 -33.90 -9.05
CA GLU A 48 24.40 -34.95 -8.97
C GLU A 48 25.78 -34.40 -8.55
N LYS A 49 26.00 -33.10 -8.79
CA LYS A 49 27.26 -32.38 -8.52
C LYS A 49 27.15 -31.41 -7.35
N ASP A 50 26.09 -31.52 -6.55
CA ASP A 50 25.98 -30.76 -5.30
C ASP A 50 26.87 -31.36 -4.19
N ALA A 51 27.11 -30.57 -3.14
CA ALA A 51 28.01 -30.98 -2.06
C ALA A 51 27.53 -32.24 -1.30
N ALA A 52 26.22 -32.48 -1.23
CA ALA A 52 25.67 -33.65 -0.55
C ALA A 52 25.81 -34.92 -1.41
N ALA A 53 25.56 -34.81 -2.72
CA ALA A 53 25.79 -35.88 -3.69
C ALA A 53 27.27 -36.28 -3.75
N LEU A 54 28.18 -35.31 -3.89
CA LEU A 54 29.63 -35.55 -3.91
C LEU A 54 30.13 -36.16 -2.59
N THR A 55 29.67 -35.67 -1.44
CA THR A 55 30.03 -36.26 -0.12
C THR A 55 29.59 -37.72 -0.03
N LYS A 56 28.39 -38.04 -0.54
CA LYS A 56 27.86 -39.41 -0.58
C LYS A 56 28.62 -40.31 -1.56
N GLN A 57 29.04 -39.78 -2.71
CA GLN A 57 29.81 -40.51 -3.72
C GLN A 57 31.25 -40.78 -3.27
N ALA A 58 31.91 -39.79 -2.66
CA ALA A 58 33.29 -39.91 -2.16
C ALA A 58 33.38 -40.71 -0.84
N GLY A 59 32.26 -40.81 -0.10
CA GLY A 59 32.21 -41.49 1.19
C GLY A 59 32.83 -40.68 2.34
N GLY A 60 32.72 -39.35 2.29
CA GLY A 60 33.25 -38.41 3.29
C GLY A 60 33.70 -37.09 2.68
N ILE A 61 33.55 -35.98 3.42
CA ILE A 61 33.86 -34.63 2.92
C ILE A 61 35.36 -34.42 2.65
N GLU A 62 36.23 -35.09 3.39
CA GLU A 62 37.69 -35.04 3.22
C GLU A 62 38.09 -35.52 1.82
N LYS A 63 37.53 -36.66 1.38
CA LYS A 63 37.76 -37.22 0.05
C LYS A 63 37.17 -36.38 -1.08
N VAL A 64 36.16 -35.55 -0.79
CA VAL A 64 35.65 -34.58 -1.78
C VAL A 64 36.71 -33.51 -2.05
N ALA A 65 37.48 -33.08 -1.04
CA ALA A 65 38.56 -32.12 -1.24
C ALA A 65 39.67 -32.69 -2.15
N ASP A 66 40.07 -33.96 -1.94
CA ASP A 66 41.02 -34.64 -2.82
C ASP A 66 40.51 -34.74 -4.27
N LEU A 67 39.22 -35.04 -4.46
CA LEU A 67 38.60 -35.09 -5.79
C LEU A 67 38.53 -33.72 -6.47
N ILE A 68 38.22 -32.65 -5.72
CA ILE A 68 38.24 -31.27 -6.23
C ILE A 68 39.66 -30.93 -6.72
N ILE A 69 40.68 -31.13 -5.87
CA ILE A 69 42.09 -30.87 -6.22
C ILE A 69 42.52 -31.66 -7.48
N ALA A 70 41.97 -32.86 -7.69
CA ALA A 70 42.31 -33.71 -8.82
C ALA A 70 41.59 -33.35 -10.14
N ALA A 71 40.30 -32.97 -10.10
CA ALA A 71 39.46 -32.95 -11.30
C ALA A 71 38.18 -32.09 -11.25
N ASP A 72 37.98 -31.22 -10.24
CA ASP A 72 36.79 -30.34 -10.11
C ASP A 72 35.42 -31.03 -10.39
N PRO A 73 35.08 -32.13 -9.69
CA PRO A 73 33.92 -32.98 -10.01
C PRO A 73 32.57 -32.25 -9.84
N GLU A 74 32.54 -31.14 -9.09
CA GLU A 74 31.37 -30.28 -8.93
C GLU A 74 31.07 -29.44 -10.17
N LEU A 75 32.06 -29.23 -11.06
CA LEU A 75 31.89 -28.46 -12.28
C LEU A 75 31.29 -29.33 -13.38
N ASP A 76 30.10 -28.96 -13.85
CA ASP A 76 29.56 -29.47 -15.11
C ASP A 76 30.01 -28.58 -16.26
N ILE A 77 31.11 -28.91 -16.93
CA ILE A 77 31.74 -28.07 -17.97
C ILE A 77 30.72 -27.62 -19.04
N GLU A 78 29.74 -28.47 -19.37
CA GLU A 78 28.71 -28.18 -20.39
C GLU A 78 27.60 -27.22 -19.90
N ASN A 79 27.32 -27.16 -18.59
CA ASN A 79 26.16 -26.44 -18.05
C ASN A 79 26.50 -25.40 -16.96
N PHE A 80 27.71 -25.42 -16.40
CA PHE A 80 28.17 -24.47 -15.39
C PHE A 80 28.17 -23.05 -15.97
N GLY A 81 27.73 -22.06 -15.20
CA GLY A 81 27.65 -20.69 -15.68
C GLY A 81 26.45 -20.40 -16.60
N ARG A 82 25.65 -21.41 -16.98
CA ARG A 82 24.48 -21.23 -17.85
C ARG A 82 23.44 -20.29 -17.23
N PHE A 83 23.01 -19.29 -17.99
CA PHE A 83 21.98 -18.35 -17.56
C PHE A 83 20.58 -19.00 -17.53
N LEU A 84 19.98 -19.02 -16.35
CA LEU A 84 18.68 -19.62 -16.07
C LEU A 84 17.53 -18.66 -16.39
N LYS A 85 16.94 -18.83 -17.58
CA LYS A 85 15.72 -18.17 -18.05
C LYS A 85 14.54 -19.15 -17.95
N GLU A 86 13.32 -18.61 -17.75
CA GLU A 86 12.05 -19.35 -17.86
C GLU A 86 11.94 -20.66 -17.03
N THR A 87 12.59 -20.69 -15.87
CA THR A 87 12.58 -21.86 -14.95
C THR A 87 11.22 -22.08 -14.30
N SER A 88 10.72 -23.30 -14.33
CA SER A 88 9.62 -23.76 -13.47
C SER A 88 10.15 -24.25 -12.12
N ASN A 89 9.45 -23.92 -11.03
CA ASN A 89 9.77 -24.45 -9.71
C ASN A 89 9.15 -25.85 -9.56
N VAL A 90 9.96 -26.84 -9.17
CA VAL A 90 9.52 -28.20 -8.85
C VAL A 90 9.78 -28.52 -7.38
N PHE A 91 8.98 -29.40 -6.80
CA PHE A 91 9.25 -29.95 -5.48
C PHE A 91 10.05 -31.25 -5.63
N ILE A 92 11.11 -31.39 -4.85
CA ILE A 92 11.91 -32.62 -4.75
C ILE A 92 11.73 -33.26 -3.37
N ASN A 93 11.81 -34.58 -3.31
CA ASN A 93 11.91 -35.33 -2.05
C ASN A 93 13.38 -35.36 -1.56
N PRO A 94 13.66 -35.88 -0.34
CA PRO A 94 15.04 -36.03 0.16
C PRO A 94 15.94 -36.87 -0.74
N GLU A 95 15.37 -37.72 -1.60
CA GLU A 95 16.08 -38.54 -2.59
C GLU A 95 16.31 -37.82 -3.94
N GLY A 96 16.03 -36.52 -4.04
CA GLY A 96 16.26 -35.70 -5.24
C GLY A 96 15.26 -35.91 -6.40
N LYS A 97 14.24 -36.75 -6.21
CA LYS A 97 13.21 -37.06 -7.22
C LYS A 97 12.06 -36.05 -7.17
N VAL A 98 11.54 -35.71 -8.36
CA VAL A 98 10.43 -34.76 -8.51
C VAL A 98 9.12 -35.33 -7.94
N VAL A 99 8.41 -34.51 -7.16
CA VAL A 99 7.16 -34.86 -6.48
C VAL A 99 5.97 -34.21 -7.18
N ASN A 100 5.10 -35.04 -7.77
CA ASN A 100 3.94 -34.58 -8.56
C ASN A 100 2.68 -34.31 -7.72
N LYS A 101 2.59 -34.81 -6.48
CA LYS A 101 1.38 -34.74 -5.63
C LYS A 101 1.64 -34.03 -4.31
N VAL A 102 1.62 -32.70 -4.34
CA VAL A 102 1.89 -31.86 -3.17
C VAL A 102 0.59 -31.56 -2.40
N ARG A 103 0.58 -31.83 -1.10
CA ARG A 103 -0.46 -31.34 -0.16
C ARG A 103 0.07 -30.10 0.56
N GLN A 104 -0.69 -29.01 0.53
CA GLN A 104 -0.33 -27.76 1.22
C GLN A 104 -1.07 -27.65 2.54
N PHE A 105 -0.34 -27.32 3.60
CA PHE A 105 -0.87 -27.10 4.94
C PHE A 105 -0.54 -25.67 5.40
N GLU A 106 -1.47 -25.02 6.08
CA GLU A 106 -1.21 -23.82 6.87
C GLU A 106 -0.75 -24.25 8.26
N VAL A 107 0.41 -23.74 8.68
CA VAL A 107 0.95 -23.90 10.03
C VAL A 107 0.83 -22.55 10.74
N VAL A 108 -0.07 -22.46 11.71
CA VAL A 108 -0.23 -21.28 12.56
C VAL A 108 0.78 -21.39 13.69
N ARG A 109 1.64 -20.37 13.83
CA ARG A 109 2.61 -20.28 14.93
C ARG A 109 2.22 -19.23 15.96
N ASN A 110 2.60 -19.46 17.20
CA ASN A 110 2.56 -18.49 18.28
C ASN A 110 3.73 -17.49 18.18
N PRO A 111 3.72 -16.38 18.94
CA PRO A 111 4.80 -15.38 18.93
C PRO A 111 6.18 -15.91 19.38
N ASP A 112 6.21 -16.98 20.16
CA ASP A 112 7.42 -17.72 20.60
C ASP A 112 7.96 -18.67 19.51
N GLY A 113 7.26 -18.80 18.38
CA GLY A 113 7.61 -19.71 17.29
C GLY A 113 7.01 -21.12 17.41
N SER A 114 6.35 -21.46 18.52
CA SER A 114 5.71 -22.77 18.73
C SER A 114 4.53 -22.99 17.77
N GLU A 115 4.30 -24.25 17.36
CA GLU A 115 3.21 -24.61 16.46
C GLU A 115 1.87 -24.70 17.21
N LYS A 116 0.92 -23.85 16.83
CA LYS A 116 -0.41 -23.76 17.45
C LYS A 116 -1.44 -24.64 16.76
N GLU A 117 -1.43 -24.66 15.42
CA GLU A 117 -2.44 -25.32 14.60
C GLU A 117 -1.84 -25.72 13.25
N ARG A 118 -2.15 -26.95 12.79
CA ARG A 118 -1.86 -27.40 11.42
C ARG A 118 -3.15 -27.80 10.74
N ARG A 119 -3.46 -27.17 9.60
CA ARG A 119 -4.67 -27.47 8.82
C ARG A 119 -4.39 -27.49 7.31
N PRO A 120 -5.19 -28.19 6.49
CA PRO A 120 -5.11 -28.09 5.03
C PRO A 120 -5.28 -26.63 4.57
N ARG A 121 -4.46 -26.18 3.62
CA ARG A 121 -4.54 -24.80 3.09
C ARG A 121 -5.88 -24.59 2.39
N LYS A 122 -6.64 -23.57 2.82
CA LYS A 122 -7.93 -23.23 2.20
C LYS A 122 -7.72 -22.17 1.13
N VAL A 123 -7.92 -22.54 -0.13
CA VAL A 123 -7.82 -21.59 -1.26
C VAL A 123 -9.07 -20.71 -1.30
N SER A 124 -8.91 -19.43 -0.94
CA SER A 124 -9.93 -18.39 -1.09
C SER A 124 -10.26 -18.15 -2.57
N THR A 125 -11.52 -17.86 -2.89
CA THR A 125 -11.94 -17.34 -4.19
C THR A 125 -11.84 -15.81 -4.21
N SER A 126 -11.73 -15.21 -5.40
CA SER A 126 -11.87 -13.76 -5.52
C SER A 126 -13.32 -13.35 -5.22
N ASN A 127 -13.51 -12.26 -4.47
CA ASN A 127 -14.80 -11.78 -4.02
C ASN A 127 -15.02 -10.26 -4.22
N THR A 128 -14.10 -9.59 -4.92
CA THR A 128 -14.16 -8.13 -5.13
C THR A 128 -14.82 -7.73 -6.44
N ALA A 129 -14.92 -8.63 -7.42
CA ALA A 129 -15.46 -8.37 -8.77
C ALA A 129 -16.64 -9.31 -9.10
N VAL A 130 -17.42 -9.71 -8.09
CA VAL A 130 -18.56 -10.62 -8.25
C VAL A 130 -19.82 -9.80 -8.54
N GLU A 131 -20.53 -10.17 -9.61
CA GLU A 131 -21.80 -9.57 -9.99
C GLU A 131 -22.88 -9.86 -8.92
N GLY A 132 -23.72 -8.87 -8.62
CA GLY A 132 -24.72 -8.94 -7.55
C GLY A 132 -24.15 -8.99 -6.11
N GLN A 133 -22.83 -9.06 -5.93
CA GLN A 133 -22.16 -9.01 -4.62
C GLN A 133 -21.11 -7.90 -4.57
N PRO A 134 -21.53 -6.61 -4.60
CA PRO A 134 -20.61 -5.50 -4.49
C PRO A 134 -19.89 -5.48 -3.14
N VAL A 135 -18.67 -4.95 -3.15
CA VAL A 135 -17.96 -4.53 -1.95
C VAL A 135 -18.71 -3.34 -1.33
N LYS A 136 -19.19 -3.50 -0.10
CA LYS A 136 -20.09 -2.55 0.56
C LYS A 136 -19.35 -1.63 1.51
N TRP A 137 -19.86 -0.42 1.65
CA TRP A 137 -19.50 0.48 2.76
C TRP A 137 -20.03 -0.11 4.06
N THR A 138 -19.17 -0.32 5.05
CA THR A 138 -19.58 -0.87 6.36
C THR A 138 -20.27 0.14 7.27
N GLY A 139 -20.36 1.40 6.87
CA GLY A 139 -20.75 2.53 7.72
C GLY A 139 -19.65 2.98 8.70
N LYS A 140 -18.61 2.16 8.94
CA LYS A 140 -17.51 2.49 9.84
C LYS A 140 -16.51 3.44 9.17
N LEU A 141 -16.76 4.74 9.32
CA LEU A 141 -15.80 5.80 9.07
C LEU A 141 -14.72 5.82 10.17
N MET A 142 -13.48 6.05 9.78
CA MET A 142 -12.35 6.24 10.69
C MET A 142 -11.54 7.46 10.27
N LYS A 143 -11.23 8.37 11.20
CA LYS A 143 -10.42 9.56 10.91
C LYS A 143 -9.06 9.15 10.35
N LYS A 144 -8.53 9.91 9.40
CA LYS A 144 -7.20 9.64 8.80
C LYS A 144 -6.10 9.54 9.88
N SER A 145 -6.22 10.31 10.97
CA SER A 145 -5.35 10.29 12.15
C SER A 145 -5.28 8.94 12.87
N ASP A 146 -6.40 8.24 12.93
CA ASP A 146 -6.54 7.08 13.81
C ASP A 146 -6.09 5.81 13.09
N VAL A 147 -6.24 5.79 11.76
CA VAL A 147 -5.94 4.62 10.93
C VAL A 147 -4.44 4.44 10.74
N TYR A 148 -3.65 5.53 10.59
CA TYR A 148 -2.19 5.42 10.38
C TYR A 148 -1.45 4.81 11.59
N ASN A 149 -1.99 4.99 12.81
CA ASN A 149 -1.45 4.40 14.04
C ASN A 149 -1.97 2.97 14.32
N LYS A 150 -3.05 2.54 13.66
CA LYS A 150 -3.74 1.26 13.94
C LYS A 150 -3.52 0.19 12.88
N PHE A 151 -3.19 0.54 11.64
CA PHE A 151 -3.13 -0.42 10.53
C PHE A 151 -1.89 -0.21 9.66
N VAL A 152 -1.24 -1.32 9.29
CA VAL A 152 -0.15 -1.29 8.31
C VAL A 152 -0.75 -1.51 6.92
N PHE A 153 -0.62 -0.53 6.04
CA PHE A 153 -1.05 -0.64 4.64
C PHE A 153 0.02 -1.32 3.79
N SER A 154 -0.27 -2.53 3.31
CA SER A 154 0.66 -3.33 2.51
C SER A 154 0.50 -3.12 0.99
N SER A 155 -0.66 -2.61 0.54
CA SER A 155 -0.92 -2.32 -0.87
C SER A 155 -1.92 -1.17 -1.05
N LYS A 156 -1.92 -0.55 -2.22
CA LYS A 156 -2.83 0.54 -2.60
C LYS A 156 -3.33 0.33 -4.03
N GLN A 157 -4.64 0.49 -4.22
CA GLN A 157 -5.28 0.52 -5.53
C GLN A 157 -5.99 1.85 -5.72
N GLN A 158 -5.86 2.44 -6.90
CA GLN A 158 -6.70 3.56 -7.32
C GLN A 158 -7.93 2.99 -8.02
N ILE A 159 -9.10 3.49 -7.65
CA ILE A 159 -10.37 3.16 -8.30
C ILE A 159 -10.63 4.21 -9.39
N GLY A 160 -10.87 3.76 -10.62
CA GLY A 160 -11.08 4.62 -11.78
C GLY A 160 -12.39 4.30 -12.50
N HIS A 161 -13.07 5.35 -12.97
CA HIS A 161 -14.24 5.23 -13.83
C HIS A 161 -13.92 4.54 -15.16
N ILE A 162 -14.94 3.94 -15.77
CA ILE A 162 -14.87 3.30 -17.09
C ILE A 162 -15.64 4.14 -18.12
N ASN A 163 -16.61 4.94 -17.68
CA ASN A 163 -17.50 5.76 -18.50
C ASN A 163 -18.02 6.97 -17.69
N GLY A 164 -18.82 7.85 -18.31
CA GLY A 164 -19.38 9.04 -17.64
C GLY A 164 -20.27 8.73 -16.42
N LEU A 165 -21.11 7.69 -16.50
CA LEU A 165 -21.98 7.30 -15.38
C LEU A 165 -21.19 6.86 -14.14
N THR A 166 -20.10 6.11 -14.36
CA THR A 166 -19.18 5.72 -13.28
C THR A 166 -18.28 6.86 -12.82
N TYR A 167 -18.04 7.89 -13.65
CA TYR A 167 -17.39 9.13 -13.22
C TYR A 167 -18.22 9.84 -12.14
N ASP A 168 -19.50 10.15 -12.39
CA ASP A 168 -20.35 10.87 -11.42
C ASP A 168 -20.55 10.07 -10.12
N PHE A 169 -20.72 8.75 -10.25
CA PHE A 169 -20.82 7.83 -9.12
C PHE A 169 -19.58 7.87 -8.21
N LEU A 170 -18.38 7.76 -8.80
CA LEU A 170 -17.12 7.75 -8.05
C LEU A 170 -16.73 9.15 -7.55
N TYR A 171 -17.02 10.21 -8.31
CA TYR A 171 -16.82 11.59 -7.88
C TYR A 171 -17.67 11.92 -6.64
N GLY A 172 -18.96 11.54 -6.64
CA GLY A 172 -19.85 11.70 -5.49
C GLY A 172 -19.34 10.97 -4.24
N MET A 173 -18.86 9.73 -4.39
CA MET A 173 -18.20 8.99 -3.31
C MET A 173 -16.92 9.67 -2.81
N ALA A 174 -16.08 10.18 -3.71
CA ALA A 174 -14.83 10.84 -3.36
C ALA A 174 -15.09 12.11 -2.53
N LYS A 175 -16.06 12.92 -2.97
CA LYS A 175 -16.49 14.15 -2.28
C LYS A 175 -17.04 13.85 -0.88
N GLU A 176 -17.92 12.85 -0.74
CA GLU A 176 -18.50 12.46 0.55
C GLU A 176 -17.42 12.06 1.58
N LEU A 177 -16.36 11.37 1.16
CA LEU A 177 -15.27 10.94 2.04
C LEU A 177 -14.28 12.07 2.38
N GLU A 178 -14.10 13.01 1.46
CA GLU A 178 -13.26 14.19 1.67
C GLU A 178 -13.90 15.19 2.63
N GLU A 179 -15.18 15.51 2.44
CA GLU A 179 -15.96 16.36 3.37
C GLU A 179 -15.92 15.81 4.80
N LYS A 180 -15.95 14.48 4.94
CA LYS A 180 -15.89 13.78 6.24
C LYS A 180 -14.47 13.53 6.75
N GLN A 181 -13.42 13.94 6.03
CA GLN A 181 -11.98 13.75 6.36
C GLN A 181 -11.63 12.37 6.94
N SER A 182 -12.25 11.32 6.41
CA SER A 182 -12.19 9.97 6.98
C SER A 182 -12.10 8.90 5.90
N LEU A 183 -11.66 7.72 6.32
CA LEU A 183 -11.59 6.52 5.51
C LEU A 183 -12.82 5.66 5.80
N MET A 184 -13.52 5.22 4.75
CA MET A 184 -14.60 4.25 4.89
C MET A 184 -14.03 2.84 4.84
N LEU A 185 -14.30 2.05 5.89
CA LEU A 185 -14.03 0.62 5.85
C LEU A 185 -14.99 -0.07 4.87
N LEU A 186 -14.42 -0.83 3.96
CA LEU A 186 -15.10 -1.66 2.98
C LEU A 186 -15.03 -3.14 3.38
N GLY A 187 -16.08 -3.89 3.07
CA GLY A 187 -16.10 -5.34 3.21
C GLY A 187 -16.99 -6.04 2.21
N SER A 188 -16.76 -7.34 2.05
CA SER A 188 -17.39 -8.20 1.05
C SER A 188 -18.56 -9.03 1.61
N GLY A 189 -19.27 -9.72 0.72
CA GLY A 189 -20.35 -10.63 1.05
C GLY A 189 -21.66 -9.94 1.47
N PRO A 190 -22.72 -10.73 1.77
CA PRO A 190 -24.07 -10.19 1.94
C PRO A 190 -24.18 -9.09 3.01
N LYS A 191 -23.52 -9.29 4.16
CA LYS A 191 -23.48 -8.36 5.31
C LYS A 191 -22.40 -7.27 5.19
N GLY A 192 -21.56 -7.29 4.14
CA GLY A 192 -20.47 -6.32 3.97
C GLY A 192 -19.35 -6.43 5.01
N THR A 193 -19.24 -7.51 5.78
CA THR A 193 -18.23 -7.69 6.83
C THR A 193 -17.07 -8.62 6.45
N GLY A 194 -17.12 -9.22 5.25
CA GLY A 194 -16.11 -10.15 4.78
C GLY A 194 -14.80 -9.46 4.36
N PRO A 195 -13.66 -10.16 4.35
CA PRO A 195 -12.40 -9.65 3.83
C PRO A 195 -12.45 -9.49 2.30
N LEU A 196 -11.66 -8.56 1.77
CA LEU A 196 -11.46 -8.39 0.34
C LEU A 196 -10.37 -9.35 -0.16
N VAL A 197 -10.72 -10.16 -1.17
CA VAL A 197 -9.83 -11.12 -1.84
C VAL A 197 -9.89 -10.85 -3.33
N PHE A 198 -8.79 -10.35 -3.89
CA PHE A 198 -8.74 -9.91 -5.30
C PHE A 198 -8.46 -11.05 -6.28
N GLN A 199 -7.78 -12.11 -5.83
CA GLN A 199 -7.27 -13.20 -6.67
C GLN A 199 -7.43 -14.54 -5.94
N ARG A 200 -7.62 -15.63 -6.69
CA ARG A 200 -7.75 -16.98 -6.13
C ARG A 200 -6.50 -17.37 -5.33
N GLY A 201 -6.69 -17.75 -4.07
CA GLY A 201 -5.59 -18.08 -3.14
C GLY A 201 -4.74 -16.88 -2.73
N GLY A 202 -5.17 -15.66 -3.04
CA GLY A 202 -4.54 -14.42 -2.61
C GLY A 202 -4.86 -14.06 -1.16
N GLN A 203 -4.13 -13.08 -0.63
CA GLN A 203 -4.27 -12.64 0.75
C GLN A 203 -5.60 -11.93 1.01
N ASN A 204 -6.12 -12.14 2.22
CA ASN A 204 -7.30 -11.46 2.75
C ASN A 204 -6.92 -10.04 3.22
N TYR A 205 -7.62 -9.02 2.73
CA TYR A 205 -7.41 -7.62 3.12
C TYR A 205 -8.64 -7.00 3.76
N ARG A 206 -8.41 -6.04 4.67
CA ARG A 206 -9.37 -4.99 5.01
C ARG A 206 -9.14 -3.82 4.07
N GLY A 207 -10.21 -3.34 3.42
CA GLY A 207 -10.15 -2.22 2.49
C GLY A 207 -10.56 -0.91 3.15
N PHE A 208 -9.74 0.13 3.02
CA PHE A 208 -10.01 1.46 3.55
C PHE A 208 -10.06 2.43 2.37
N LEU A 209 -11.24 2.95 2.07
CA LEU A 209 -11.47 3.85 0.95
C LEU A 209 -11.23 5.30 1.37
N GLU A 210 -10.32 5.98 0.69
CA GLU A 210 -10.09 7.41 0.77
C GLU A 210 -10.65 8.11 -0.46
N GLY A 211 -11.37 9.22 -0.27
CA GLY A 211 -11.74 10.15 -1.33
C GLY A 211 -10.99 11.48 -1.22
N ARG A 212 -10.74 12.08 -2.40
CA ARG A 212 -10.26 13.46 -2.60
C ARG A 212 -10.84 14.02 -3.90
N THR A 213 -11.13 15.31 -3.98
CA THR A 213 -11.53 16.01 -5.21
C THR A 213 -10.71 17.28 -5.44
N ASP A 214 -10.62 17.69 -6.70
CA ASP A 214 -9.92 18.89 -7.18
C ASP A 214 -10.71 19.46 -8.37
N GLY A 215 -11.64 20.38 -8.10
CA GLY A 215 -12.60 20.86 -9.09
C GLY A 215 -13.33 19.69 -9.76
N ASN A 216 -13.15 19.51 -11.08
CA ASN A 216 -13.73 18.43 -11.87
C ASN A 216 -12.85 17.16 -11.92
N LYS A 217 -12.01 16.92 -10.92
CA LYS A 217 -11.18 15.72 -10.77
C LYS A 217 -11.49 15.04 -9.44
N TYR A 218 -11.31 13.72 -9.39
CA TYR A 218 -11.34 12.97 -8.15
C TYR A 218 -10.20 11.96 -8.07
N CYS A 219 -9.89 11.53 -6.85
CA CYS A 219 -9.04 10.38 -6.58
C CYS A 219 -9.69 9.52 -5.50
N LEU A 220 -10.01 8.27 -5.85
CA LEU A 220 -10.39 7.24 -4.87
C LEU A 220 -9.23 6.27 -4.69
N LEU A 221 -8.70 6.21 -3.46
CA LEU A 221 -7.62 5.30 -3.09
C LEU A 221 -8.16 4.25 -2.13
N LEU A 222 -8.15 2.99 -2.56
CA LEU A 222 -8.38 1.83 -1.74
C LEU A 222 -7.06 1.38 -1.11
N HIS A 223 -6.84 1.76 0.15
CA HIS A 223 -5.70 1.28 0.93
C HIS A 223 -6.03 -0.11 1.49
N LEU A 224 -5.12 -1.07 1.31
CA LEU A 224 -5.30 -2.46 1.71
C LEU A 224 -4.38 -2.78 2.88
N SER A 225 -4.97 -3.35 3.95
CA SER A 225 -4.24 -3.79 5.13
C SER A 225 -4.63 -5.21 5.51
N ASN A 226 -3.64 -6.02 5.86
CA ASN A 226 -3.79 -7.36 6.42
C ASN A 226 -3.19 -7.46 7.84
N LEU A 227 -2.76 -6.34 8.43
CA LEU A 227 -2.07 -6.27 9.72
C LEU A 227 -2.57 -5.08 10.53
N GLU A 228 -2.89 -5.35 11.80
CA GLU A 228 -3.37 -4.37 12.78
C GLU A 228 -2.32 -4.22 13.87
N LEU A 229 -1.90 -2.99 14.12
CA LEU A 229 -0.91 -2.66 15.13
C LEU A 229 -1.57 -2.76 16.51
N LYS A 230 -0.96 -3.54 17.40
CA LYS A 230 -1.30 -3.57 18.81
C LYS A 230 -0.20 -2.84 19.58
N ALA A 231 -0.60 -2.03 20.54
CA ALA A 231 0.36 -1.51 21.52
C ALA A 231 1.02 -2.70 22.25
N PRO A 232 2.31 -2.61 22.59
CA PRO A 232 2.91 -3.56 23.52
C PRO A 232 2.14 -3.51 24.86
N PRO A 233 2.11 -4.61 25.64
CA PRO A 233 1.59 -4.54 27.00
C PRO A 233 2.32 -3.43 27.76
N ARG A 234 1.58 -2.58 28.49
CA ARG A 234 2.19 -1.57 29.35
C ARG A 234 3.10 -2.32 30.34
N PRO A 235 4.36 -1.88 30.55
CA PRO A 235 5.14 -2.37 31.68
C PRO A 235 4.30 -2.26 32.96
N PRO A 236 4.40 -3.23 33.90
CA PRO A 236 3.68 -3.11 35.17
C PRO A 236 4.04 -1.77 35.79
N GLU A 237 3.02 -0.95 36.07
CA GLU A 237 3.23 0.36 36.66
C GLU A 237 3.94 0.18 37.99
N ALA A 238 5.15 0.74 38.11
CA ALA A 238 5.80 0.88 39.39
C ALA A 238 4.82 1.62 40.32
N PRO A 239 4.64 1.16 41.58
CA PRO A 239 3.60 1.71 42.45
C PRO A 239 3.77 3.22 42.56
N ALA A 240 2.65 3.94 42.40
CA ALA A 240 2.64 5.39 42.40
C ALA A 240 3.10 5.93 43.77
N GLU A 241 4.38 6.28 43.87
CA GLU A 241 4.91 6.98 45.03
C GLU A 241 4.26 8.37 45.11
N ALA A 242 3.65 8.65 46.25
CA ALA A 242 2.74 9.78 46.40
C ALA A 242 3.47 11.12 46.38
N ALA A 243 3.52 11.77 45.22
CA ALA A 243 3.90 13.17 45.08
C ALA A 243 2.86 14.06 45.80
N LYS A 244 3.08 14.31 47.09
CA LYS A 244 2.35 15.32 47.87
C LYS A 244 2.60 16.72 47.27
N PRO A 245 1.61 17.62 47.28
CA PRO A 245 1.76 18.95 46.69
C PRO A 245 2.68 19.83 47.54
N ALA A 246 3.76 20.34 46.95
CA ALA A 246 4.57 21.40 47.53
C ALA A 246 3.90 22.77 47.32
N ALA A 247 3.81 23.57 48.38
CA ALA A 247 3.00 24.78 48.42
C ALA A 247 3.66 26.02 47.76
N LEU A 248 2.82 27.00 47.41
CA LEU A 248 3.16 28.25 46.73
C LEU A 248 3.33 29.41 47.72
N VAL A 249 4.58 29.84 47.98
CA VAL A 249 4.98 31.08 48.70
C VAL A 249 6.42 31.44 48.25
N ALA A 250 6.85 32.69 47.96
CA ALA A 250 6.19 33.93 47.53
C ALA A 250 7.25 34.89 46.90
N ALA A 251 6.82 36.08 46.44
CA ALA A 251 7.66 37.26 46.13
C ALA A 251 7.35 38.39 47.16
N PRO A 252 7.93 39.63 47.15
CA PRO A 252 8.89 40.25 46.22
C PRO A 252 10.01 41.11 46.88
N ALA A 253 10.85 41.80 46.08
CA ALA A 253 11.55 43.06 46.45
C ALA A 253 11.99 43.85 45.18
N SER A 254 12.17 45.17 45.28
CA SER A 254 12.22 46.13 44.15
C SER A 254 13.51 46.96 43.98
N THR A 255 13.56 47.77 42.91
CA THR A 255 14.67 48.54 42.31
C THR A 255 15.15 49.79 43.08
N PRO A 256 16.25 50.47 42.63
CA PRO A 256 16.06 51.76 41.93
C PRO A 256 17.03 52.16 40.75
N LYS A 257 16.53 53.15 39.99
CA LYS A 257 16.99 54.03 38.86
C LYS A 257 18.34 54.83 39.03
N PRO A 258 18.79 55.77 38.12
CA PRO A 258 18.75 55.89 36.61
C PRO A 258 20.01 56.56 35.91
N GLU A 259 20.09 56.52 34.56
CA GLU A 259 20.61 57.49 33.50
C GLU A 259 21.78 58.52 33.71
N PRO A 260 22.53 59.00 32.66
CA PRO A 260 21.99 59.53 31.36
C PRO A 260 22.76 59.39 30.01
N ALA A 261 21.98 59.52 28.93
CA ALA A 261 22.18 59.99 27.54
C ALA A 261 23.58 60.21 26.88
N THR A 262 23.71 59.73 25.62
CA THR A 262 24.04 60.57 24.43
C THR A 262 23.60 59.92 23.10
N ALA A 263 23.55 60.69 21.99
CA ALA A 263 22.78 60.38 20.77
C ALA A 263 23.63 59.92 19.55
N VAL A 264 22.95 59.43 18.48
CA VAL A 264 23.00 59.94 17.07
C VAL A 264 22.30 58.96 16.08
N THR A 265 21.41 59.52 15.25
CA THR A 265 20.73 58.90 14.07
C THR A 265 21.53 59.15 12.77
N PRO A 266 21.38 58.40 11.63
CA PRO A 266 20.15 58.29 10.81
C PRO A 266 19.84 56.85 10.30
N ALA A 267 18.60 56.39 10.09
CA ALA A 267 17.51 56.79 9.17
C ALA A 267 17.68 56.36 7.69
N VAL A 268 16.89 55.37 7.25
CA VAL A 268 16.17 55.30 5.94
C VAL A 268 14.89 54.47 6.14
N LYS A 269 13.74 54.92 5.59
CA LYS A 269 12.43 54.21 5.55
C LYS A 269 12.13 53.75 4.09
N PRO A 270 11.23 52.78 3.84
CA PRO A 270 11.01 52.22 2.51
C PRO A 270 9.97 53.03 1.68
N PRO A 271 9.91 52.84 0.35
CA PRO A 271 8.79 53.27 -0.48
C PRO A 271 7.67 52.22 -0.52
N ALA A 272 6.43 52.71 -0.68
CA ALA A 272 5.21 51.92 -0.80
C ALA A 272 4.76 51.77 -2.27
N GLU A 273 3.65 51.05 -2.47
CA GLU A 273 2.90 50.95 -3.74
C GLU A 273 2.46 52.32 -4.28
N PRO A 274 2.02 52.35 -5.56
CA PRO A 274 0.75 53.01 -5.86
C PRO A 274 -0.21 52.10 -6.65
N ALA A 275 -1.51 52.36 -6.51
CA ALA A 275 -2.60 51.63 -7.15
C ALA A 275 -3.32 52.48 -8.22
N THR A 276 -4.14 51.83 -9.06
CA THR A 276 -5.26 52.40 -9.86
C THR A 276 -4.88 53.30 -11.07
N PRO A 277 -5.70 53.42 -12.15
CA PRO A 277 -7.18 53.39 -12.15
C PRO A 277 -7.91 52.49 -13.18
N SER A 278 -9.23 52.44 -12.98
CA SER A 278 -10.26 51.76 -13.78
C SER A 278 -10.68 52.54 -15.04
N ALA A 279 -11.25 51.83 -16.03
CA ALA A 279 -12.19 52.40 -17.00
C ALA A 279 -13.15 51.32 -17.57
N ASP A 280 -14.44 51.64 -17.66
CA ASP A 280 -15.50 50.86 -18.29
C ASP A 280 -15.40 50.81 -19.82
N VAL A 281 -16.07 49.83 -20.48
CA VAL A 281 -16.98 50.05 -21.64
C VAL A 281 -17.91 48.83 -21.87
N ALA A 282 -19.22 49.10 -21.83
CA ALA A 282 -20.38 48.56 -22.56
C ALA A 282 -20.50 47.07 -23.02
N ASP A 283 -21.57 46.43 -22.52
CA ASP A 283 -22.79 46.00 -23.24
C ASP A 283 -22.71 45.31 -24.64
N ALA A 284 -23.22 44.07 -24.72
CA ALA A 284 -23.74 43.48 -25.97
C ALA A 284 -24.76 42.34 -25.73
N LYS A 285 -26.06 42.65 -25.85
CA LYS A 285 -27.18 41.69 -25.92
C LYS A 285 -27.23 40.94 -27.28
N ALA A 286 -27.30 39.60 -27.25
CA ALA A 286 -27.90 38.78 -28.32
C ALA A 286 -28.34 37.40 -27.76
N ALA A 287 -29.63 37.16 -27.52
CA ALA A 287 -30.62 36.64 -28.48
C ALA A 287 -30.61 35.09 -28.65
N LYS A 288 -31.61 34.43 -28.02
CA LYS A 288 -31.99 33.03 -28.30
C LYS A 288 -32.69 32.92 -29.67
N PRO A 289 -32.59 31.76 -30.34
CA PRO A 289 -33.72 31.22 -31.09
C PRO A 289 -34.33 30.00 -30.39
N LYS A 290 -35.64 30.03 -30.14
CA LYS A 290 -36.44 28.83 -29.87
C LYS A 290 -36.67 28.10 -31.20
N ARG A 291 -36.56 26.76 -31.22
CA ARG A 291 -37.42 25.94 -32.09
C ARG A 291 -37.73 24.59 -31.43
N ALA A 292 -38.98 24.18 -31.55
CA ALA A 292 -39.56 23.02 -30.88
C ALA A 292 -39.80 21.86 -31.90
N PRO A 293 -40.63 20.85 -31.60
CA PRO A 293 -40.17 19.48 -31.45
C PRO A 293 -40.41 18.59 -32.69
N ARG A 294 -39.73 17.44 -32.78
CA ARG A 294 -40.05 16.38 -33.74
C ARG A 294 -40.45 15.06 -33.05
N LYS A 295 -41.76 14.85 -33.08
CA LYS A 295 -42.57 13.61 -33.11
C LYS A 295 -41.90 12.26 -32.78
N LYS A 296 -42.60 11.51 -31.95
CA LYS A 296 -42.63 10.03 -31.91
C LYS A 296 -42.71 9.42 -33.31
N LYS A 297 -42.13 8.23 -33.47
CA LYS A 297 -42.68 7.18 -34.32
C LYS A 297 -42.42 5.83 -33.68
N ASP A 298 -43.45 4.99 -33.68
CA ASP A 298 -43.45 3.64 -33.13
C ASP A 298 -42.82 2.65 -34.13
N ALA A 299 -42.05 1.69 -33.61
CA ALA A 299 -41.74 0.36 -34.16
C ALA A 299 -41.03 -0.46 -33.07
#